data_AF-A0AAV2D8H5-F1
#
_entry.id   AF-A0AAV2D8H5-F1
#
_cell.length_a   1.000
_cell.length_b   1.000
_cell.length_c   1.000
_cell.angle_alpha   90.00
_cell.angle_beta   90.00
_cell.angle_gamma   90.00
#
_symmetry.space_group_name_H-M   'P 1'
#
loop_
_entity.id
_entity.type
_entity.pdbx_description
1 polymer ?
#
loop_
_entity_poly.entity_id
_entity_poly.type
_entity_poly.pdbx_seq_one_letter_code
_entity_poly.pdbx_strand_id
1 'polypeptide(L)'
;MSVFRIPTGIIEDIHSMIINFYWGQRGTKRRAHWVRREEMVCAKEGGMGFWDLNGFNAALLAKQLWRLYQQSSSLVARIMQAKYYKNSSVLEATTGYQPSFLWRSLISAQDLLCEGLRWRVGDG
;
A
#
# COMPACT_ATOMS: atom_id res chain seq x y z
N MET A 1 -8.13 6.14 -2.50
CA MET A 1 -6.72 5.73 -2.73
C MET A 1 -6.11 4.90 -1.60
N SER A 2 -6.58 4.94 -0.34
CA SER A 2 -5.89 4.25 0.78
C SER A 2 -6.48 2.91 1.25
N VAL A 3 -7.57 2.43 0.64
CA VAL A 3 -8.31 1.22 1.09
C VAL A 3 -8.35 0.11 0.04
N PHE A 4 -7.92 0.41 -1.18
CA PHE A 4 -7.84 -0.57 -2.27
C PHE A 4 -6.40 -0.72 -2.73
N ARG A 5 -6.05 -1.97 -3.06
CA ARG A 5 -4.78 -2.31 -3.67
C ARG A 5 -4.85 -1.90 -5.14
N ILE A 6 -3.94 -1.03 -5.57
CA ILE A 6 -3.88 -0.62 -6.97
C ILE A 6 -3.21 -1.74 -7.78
N PRO A 7 -3.79 -2.17 -8.92
CA PRO A 7 -3.15 -3.12 -9.83
C PRO A 7 -1.78 -2.63 -10.29
N THR A 8 -0.82 -3.56 -10.36
CA THR A 8 0.56 -3.26 -10.79
C THR A 8 0.62 -2.63 -12.18
N GLY A 9 -0.20 -3.10 -13.13
CA GLY A 9 -0.27 -2.50 -14.47
C GLY A 9 -0.65 -1.02 -14.46
N ILE A 10 -1.61 -0.60 -13.63
CA ILE A 10 -2.00 0.82 -13.51
C ILE A 10 -0.87 1.64 -12.88
N ILE A 11 -0.19 1.10 -11.85
CA ILE A 11 1.00 1.75 -11.28
C ILE A 11 2.07 1.90 -12.36
N GLU A 12 2.24 0.88 -13.20
CA GLU A 12 3.23 0.89 -14.25
C GLU A 12 2.92 1.92 -15.34
N ASP A 13 1.67 2.03 -15.75
CA ASP A 13 1.20 3.06 -16.67
C ASP A 13 1.44 4.46 -16.10
N ILE A 14 1.15 4.66 -14.81
CA ILE A 14 1.38 5.95 -14.13
C ILE A 14 2.86 6.30 -14.11
N HIS A 15 3.76 5.40 -13.70
CA HIS A 15 5.18 5.77 -13.74
C HIS A 15 5.66 5.99 -15.18
N SER A 16 5.13 5.26 -16.16
CA SER A 16 5.48 5.48 -17.58
C SER A 16 5.07 6.87 -18.04
N MET A 17 3.88 7.34 -17.67
CA MET A 17 3.44 8.71 -17.91
C MET A 17 4.37 9.75 -17.25
N ILE A 18 4.77 9.53 -16.00
CA ILE A 18 5.70 10.41 -15.27
C ILE A 18 7.07 10.49 -15.97
N ILE A 19 7.61 9.35 -16.39
CA ILE A 19 8.91 9.26 -17.08
C ILE A 19 8.86 9.94 -18.45
N ASN A 20 7.80 9.69 -19.21
CA ASN A 20 7.60 10.30 -20.52
C ASN A 20 7.42 11.82 -20.42
N PHE A 21 6.74 12.28 -19.37
CA PHE A 21 6.64 13.70 -19.05
C PHE A 21 8.03 14.29 -18.75
N TYR A 22 8.81 13.64 -17.88
CA TYR A 22 10.12 14.14 -17.46
C TYR A 22 11.14 14.21 -18.61
N TRP A 23 11.17 13.20 -19.48
CA TRP A 23 12.06 13.17 -20.64
C TRP A 23 11.50 13.86 -21.90
N GLY A 24 10.36 14.55 -21.77
CA GLY A 24 9.85 15.47 -22.79
C GLY A 24 9.34 14.77 -24.06
N GLN A 25 8.59 13.68 -23.92
CA GLN A 25 7.90 13.08 -25.06
C GLN A 25 6.78 14.04 -25.53
N ARG A 26 6.99 14.70 -26.69
CA ARG A 26 5.95 15.48 -27.39
C ARG A 26 5.64 14.83 -28.73
N GLY A 27 4.39 14.37 -28.89
CA GLY A 27 3.92 13.69 -30.10
C GLY A 27 4.57 12.33 -30.31
N THR A 28 4.92 12.00 -31.56
CA THR A 28 5.51 10.70 -31.96
C THR A 28 7.03 10.61 -31.76
N LYS A 29 7.70 11.70 -31.36
CA LYS A 29 9.17 11.71 -31.22
C LYS A 29 9.58 11.14 -29.86
N ARG A 30 10.13 9.92 -29.88
CA ARG A 30 10.75 9.29 -28.71
C ARG A 30 12.09 9.98 -28.41
N ARG A 31 12.27 10.46 -27.18
CA ARG A 31 13.57 10.95 -26.67
C ARG A 31 14.25 9.87 -25.84
N ALA A 32 15.57 9.89 -25.81
CA ALA A 32 16.35 8.94 -25.01
C ALA A 32 16.08 9.16 -23.52
N HIS A 33 15.81 8.07 -22.80
CA HIS A 33 15.78 8.08 -21.34
C HIS A 33 17.22 7.99 -20.83
N TRP A 34 17.68 9.00 -20.10
CA TRP A 34 19.07 9.05 -19.62
C TRP A 34 19.29 8.32 -18.29
N VAL A 35 18.21 8.10 -17.54
CA VAL A 35 18.22 7.41 -16.25
C VAL A 35 17.23 6.26 -16.33
N ARG A 36 17.60 5.12 -15.73
CA ARG A 36 16.72 3.96 -15.65
C ARG A 36 15.51 4.28 -14.79
N ARG A 37 14.37 3.67 -15.12
CA ARG A 37 13.10 3.89 -14.43
C ARG A 37 13.21 3.60 -12.93
N GLU A 38 13.89 2.52 -12.58
CA GLU A 38 14.05 2.06 -11.21
C GLU A 38 14.88 3.04 -10.38
N GLU A 39 15.89 3.68 -10.99
CA GLU A 39 16.73 4.69 -10.36
C GLU A 39 15.99 6.01 -10.14
N MET A 40 14.98 6.32 -10.95
CA MET A 40 14.11 7.48 -10.72
C MET A 40 13.30 7.36 -9.44
N VAL A 41 12.80 6.14 -9.16
CA VAL A 41 11.89 5.80 -8.05
C VAL A 41 12.64 5.56 -6.73
N CYS A 42 13.98 5.54 -6.74
CA CYS A 42 14.77 5.33 -5.53
C CYS A 42 14.74 6.58 -4.62
N ALA A 43 14.51 6.37 -3.32
CA ALA A 43 14.41 7.44 -2.32
C ALA A 43 15.75 7.71 -1.62
N LYS A 44 16.09 9.00 -1.52
CA LYS A 44 17.11 9.66 -0.67
C LYS A 44 18.59 9.24 -0.78
N GLU A 45 18.94 8.07 -1.30
CA GLU A 45 20.35 7.67 -1.52
C GLU A 45 20.62 7.44 -3.01
N GLY A 46 20.67 8.52 -3.79
CA GLY A 46 21.16 8.50 -5.18
C GLY A 46 20.12 8.48 -6.31
N GLY A 47 18.82 8.46 -5.99
CA GLY A 47 17.72 8.56 -6.98
C GLY A 47 17.12 9.96 -7.15
N MET A 48 16.21 10.12 -8.12
CA MET A 48 15.49 11.40 -8.34
C MET A 48 14.39 11.69 -7.31
N GLY A 49 14.12 10.77 -6.38
CA GLY A 49 13.14 10.97 -5.31
C GLY A 49 11.68 10.82 -5.74
N PHE A 50 11.40 10.16 -6.86
CA PHE A 50 10.04 9.73 -7.16
C PHE A 50 9.62 8.64 -6.16
N TRP A 51 8.34 8.65 -5.79
CA TRP A 51 7.81 7.70 -4.82
C TRP A 51 7.50 6.38 -5.51
N ASP A 52 7.89 5.26 -4.89
CA ASP A 52 7.34 3.97 -5.29
C ASP A 52 5.85 3.94 -4.90
N LEU A 53 4.98 4.11 -5.90
CA LEU A 53 3.53 4.08 -5.70
C LEU A 53 3.06 2.73 -5.16
N ASN A 54 3.79 1.66 -5.44
CA ASN A 54 3.46 0.33 -4.98
C ASN A 54 3.65 0.23 -3.45
N GLY A 55 4.86 0.53 -2.98
CA GLY A 55 5.18 0.64 -1.55
C GLY A 55 4.32 1.68 -0.84
N PHE A 56 4.05 2.83 -1.46
CA PHE A 56 3.19 3.85 -0.88
C PHE A 56 1.75 3.37 -0.68
N ASN A 57 1.17 2.66 -1.68
CA ASN A 57 -0.16 2.08 -1.55
C ASN A 57 -0.22 1.00 -0.47
N ALA A 58 0.81 0.13 -0.39
CA ALA A 58 0.92 -0.86 0.68
C ALA A 58 0.98 -0.21 2.07
N ALA A 59 1.80 0.84 2.25
CA ALA A 59 1.90 1.58 3.49
C ALA A 59 0.56 2.25 3.88
N LEU A 60 -0.18 2.79 2.90
CA LEU A 60 -1.51 3.36 3.15
C LEU A 60 -2.53 2.30 3.59
N LEU A 61 -2.46 1.09 3.03
CA LEU A 61 -3.32 -0.04 3.43
C LEU A 61 -2.97 -0.51 4.85
N ALA A 62 -1.68 -0.69 5.16
CA ALA A 62 -1.21 -1.03 6.50
C ALA A 62 -1.65 0.02 7.53
N LYS A 63 -1.63 1.31 7.18
CA LYS A 63 -2.17 2.39 8.03
C LYS A 63 -3.66 2.23 8.31
N GLN A 64 -4.46 1.72 7.38
CA GLN A 64 -5.88 1.45 7.65
C GLN A 64 -6.06 0.23 8.54
N LEU A 65 -5.31 -0.85 8.33
CA LEU A 65 -5.30 -2.00 9.24
C LEU A 65 -4.94 -1.58 10.67
N TRP A 66 -3.92 -0.73 10.81
CA TRP A 66 -3.53 -0.16 12.10
C TRP A 66 -4.67 0.61 12.78
N ARG A 67 -5.45 1.38 12.01
CA ARG A 67 -6.64 2.07 12.53
C ARG A 67 -7.73 1.11 12.97
N LEU A 68 -7.95 0.02 12.24
CA LEU A 68 -8.91 -1.03 12.65
C LEU A 68 -8.47 -1.70 13.94
N TYR A 69 -7.16 -1.89 14.12
CA TYR A 69 -6.57 -2.43 15.34
C TYR A 69 -6.71 -1.48 16.54
N GLN A 70 -6.30 -0.21 16.38
CA GLN A 70 -6.28 0.76 17.47
C GLN A 70 -7.67 1.29 17.85
N GLN A 71 -8.60 1.39 16.88
CA GLN A 71 -9.91 2.03 17.06
C GLN A 71 -11.07 1.05 16.84
N SER A 72 -11.07 -0.01 17.66
CA SER A 72 -12.08 -1.09 17.65
C SER A 72 -13.51 -0.61 17.92
N SER A 73 -13.69 0.52 18.60
CA SER A 73 -15.00 1.11 18.90
C SER A 73 -15.68 1.77 17.71
N SER A 74 -14.94 2.07 16.63
CA SER A 74 -15.51 2.69 15.43
C SER A 74 -16.52 1.77 14.75
N LEU A 75 -17.56 2.34 14.15
CA LEU A 75 -18.59 1.56 13.43
C LEU A 75 -17.97 0.68 12.33
N VAL A 76 -17.00 1.23 11.59
CA VAL A 76 -16.29 0.49 10.54
C VAL A 76 -15.52 -0.69 11.14
N ALA A 77 -14.78 -0.50 12.24
CA ALA A 77 -14.06 -1.60 12.88
C ALA A 77 -15.01 -2.70 13.36
N ARG A 78 -16.13 -2.34 13.99
CA ARG A 78 -17.16 -3.30 14.44
C ARG A 78 -17.77 -4.10 13.29
N ILE A 79 -18.10 -3.45 12.18
CA ILE A 79 -18.63 -4.12 10.97
C ILE A 79 -17.58 -5.06 10.39
N MET A 80 -16.33 -4.61 10.27
CA MET A 80 -15.24 -5.40 9.71
C MET A 80 -14.92 -6.61 10.60
N GLN A 81 -14.88 -6.42 11.91
CA GLN A 81 -14.70 -7.48 12.90
C GLN A 81 -15.82 -8.52 12.80
N ALA A 82 -17.08 -8.08 12.84
CA ALA A 82 -18.23 -8.98 12.77
C ALA A 82 -18.26 -9.82 11.47
N LYS A 83 -17.75 -9.27 10.37
CA LYS A 83 -17.76 -9.92 9.05
C LYS A 83 -16.53 -10.80 8.78
N TYR A 84 -15.34 -10.38 9.18
CA TYR A 84 -14.08 -10.98 8.74
C TYR A 84 -13.25 -11.62 9.86
N TYR A 85 -13.39 -11.18 11.11
CA TYR A 85 -12.56 -11.66 12.23
C TYR A 85 -13.33 -11.60 13.56
N LYS A 86 -14.45 -12.33 13.65
CA LYS A 86 -15.43 -12.17 14.75
C LYS A 86 -14.88 -12.50 16.14
N ASN A 87 -13.90 -13.41 16.21
CA ASN A 87 -13.31 -13.91 17.46
C ASN A 87 -11.78 -13.77 17.51
N SER A 88 -11.20 -12.95 16.63
CA SER A 88 -9.75 -12.78 16.55
C SER A 88 -9.40 -11.30 16.38
N SER A 89 -8.10 -11.01 16.38
CA SER A 89 -7.61 -9.67 16.05
C SER A 89 -7.46 -9.48 14.53
N VAL A 90 -7.39 -8.22 14.09
CA VAL A 90 -7.04 -7.87 12.69
C VAL A 90 -5.70 -8.48 12.27
N LEU A 91 -4.77 -8.68 13.21
CA LEU A 91 -3.43 -9.21 12.96
C LEU A 91 -3.43 -10.72 12.71
N GLU A 92 -4.44 -11.44 13.21
CA GLU A 92 -4.61 -12.89 13.02
C GLU A 92 -5.69 -13.23 12.00
N ALA A 93 -6.29 -12.20 11.39
CA ALA A 93 -7.40 -12.38 10.48
C ALA A 93 -6.91 -13.07 9.19
N THR A 94 -7.74 -13.96 8.64
CA THR A 94 -7.43 -14.67 7.39
C THR A 94 -8.27 -14.13 6.25
N THR A 95 -7.83 -14.40 5.02
CA THR A 95 -8.54 -13.98 3.80
C THR A 95 -9.93 -14.62 3.68
N GLY A 96 -10.12 -15.85 4.19
CA GLY A 96 -11.39 -16.58 4.12
C GLY A 96 -11.78 -17.03 2.71
N TYR A 97 -12.95 -17.67 2.56
CA TYR A 97 -13.39 -18.29 1.31
C TYR A 97 -13.90 -17.30 0.24
N GLN A 98 -14.70 -16.31 0.63
CA GLN A 98 -15.27 -15.33 -0.29
C GLN A 98 -15.10 -13.88 0.18
N PRO A 99 -13.86 -13.37 0.21
CA PRO A 99 -13.61 -12.02 0.67
C PRO A 99 -13.97 -10.97 -0.36
N SER A 100 -14.43 -9.82 0.14
CA SER A 100 -14.62 -8.63 -0.69
C SER A 100 -13.29 -8.12 -1.21
N PHE A 101 -13.32 -7.37 -2.32
CA PHE A 101 -12.11 -6.75 -2.86
C PHE A 101 -11.42 -5.80 -1.86
N LEU A 102 -12.23 -5.10 -1.05
CA LEU A 102 -11.73 -4.26 0.04
C LEU A 102 -10.97 -5.09 1.09
N TRP A 103 -11.52 -6.22 1.51
CA TRP A 103 -10.85 -7.09 2.50
C TRP A 103 -9.56 -7.69 1.94
N ARG A 104 -9.57 -8.18 0.70
CA ARG A 104 -8.36 -8.67 0.02
C ARG A 104 -7.28 -7.59 -0.04
N SER A 105 -7.69 -6.37 -0.35
CA SER A 105 -6.78 -5.22 -0.41
C SER A 105 -6.16 -4.92 0.95
N LEU A 106 -6.98 -4.84 2.01
CA LEU A 106 -6.48 -4.57 3.35
C LEU A 106 -5.57 -5.68 3.86
N ILE A 107 -6.01 -6.93 3.79
CA ILE A 107 -5.26 -8.08 4.33
C ILE A 107 -3.93 -8.29 3.61
N SER A 108 -3.81 -7.88 2.34
CA SER A 108 -2.53 -7.93 1.61
C SER A 108 -1.41 -7.08 2.23
N ALA A 109 -1.75 -6.14 3.13
CA ALA A 109 -0.79 -5.32 3.85
C ALA A 109 -0.65 -5.72 5.34
N GLN A 110 -1.22 -6.87 5.74
CA GLN A 110 -1.15 -7.37 7.12
C GLN A 110 0.29 -7.74 7.50
N ASP A 111 0.99 -8.45 6.63
CA ASP A 111 2.39 -8.84 6.87
C ASP A 111 3.28 -7.61 7.10
N LEU A 112 3.14 -6.59 6.25
CA LEU A 112 3.86 -5.32 6.37
C LEU A 112 3.57 -4.63 7.71
N LEU A 113 2.32 -4.68 8.19
CA LEU A 113 1.97 -4.14 9.50
C LEU A 113 2.65 -4.95 10.62
N CYS A 114 2.56 -6.28 10.57
CA CYS A 114 3.16 -7.17 11.56
C CYS A 114 4.68 -7.00 11.65
N GLU A 115 5.38 -6.85 10.52
CA GLU A 115 6.82 -6.55 10.48
C GLU A 115 7.18 -5.21 11.13
N GLY A 116 6.30 -4.21 11.03
CA GLY A 116 6.49 -2.87 11.61
C GLY A 116 6.13 -2.76 13.09
N LEU A 117 5.36 -3.71 13.64
CA LEU A 117 4.91 -3.69 15.02
C LEU A 117 6.02 -4.17 15.96
N ARG A 118 6.11 -3.54 17.13
CA ARG A 118 7.03 -3.93 18.19
C ARG A 118 6.29 -4.00 19.51
N TRP A 119 6.52 -5.06 20.26
CA TRP A 119 5.99 -5.18 21.61
C TRP A 119 6.83 -4.32 22.56
N ARG A 120 6.15 -3.55 23.42
CA ARG A 120 6.80 -2.74 24.45
C ARG A 120 6.16 -3.08 25.79
N VAL A 121 6.98 -3.53 26.73
CA VAL A 121 6.56 -3.78 28.12
C VAL A 121 6.32 -2.43 28.80
N GLY A 122 5.14 -2.28 29.41
CA GLY A 122 4.84 -1.15 30.28
C GLY A 122 5.55 -1.27 31.64
N ASP A 123 5.44 -0.24 32.46
CA ASP A 123 6.06 -0.12 33.78
C ASP A 123 5.28 -0.78 34.93
N GLY A 124 4.17 -1.47 34.64
CA GLY A 124 3.36 -2.19 35.63
C GLY A 124 2.21 -1.35 36.15
#